data_AF-A0A1Y4I497-F1
#
_entry.id   AF-A0A1Y4I497-F1
#
_cell.length_a   1.000
_cell.length_b   1.000
_cell.length_c   1.000
_cell.angle_alpha   90.00
_cell.angle_beta   90.00
_cell.angle_gamma   90.00
#
_symmetry.space_group_name_H-M   'P 1'
#
loop_
_entity.id
_entity.type
_entity.pdbx_description
1 polymer ?
#
loop_
_entity_poly.entity_id
_entity_poly.type
_entity_poly.pdbx_seq_one_letter_code
_entity_poly.pdbx_strand_id
1 'polypeptide(L)'
;MKLYHFTVGELAALMERVKGNVALIMEDGVAFAINSKLSQLYALRMLMNQSPDGYLSPELRVEDPKDRELILSYLMQRCSRVSGWAS
;
A
#
# COMPACT_ATOMS: atom_id res chain seq x y z
N MET A 1 -7.52 -2.09 -5.81
CA MET A 1 -6.26 -2.31 -6.56
C MET A 1 -5.33 -3.13 -5.69
N LYS A 2 -4.82 -4.25 -6.20
CA LYS A 2 -3.94 -5.12 -5.43
C LYS A 2 -2.49 -4.70 -5.62
N LEU A 3 -1.78 -4.49 -4.51
CA LEU A 3 -0.36 -4.24 -4.49
C LEU A 3 0.36 -5.57 -4.24
N TYR A 4 1.50 -5.79 -4.90
CA TYR A 4 2.23 -7.04 -4.82
C TYR A 4 3.64 -6.82 -4.26
N HIS A 5 4.02 -7.73 -3.37
CA HIS A 5 5.41 -7.89 -2.92
C HIS A 5 6.01 -6.61 -2.35
N PHE A 6 5.34 -5.96 -1.41
CA PHE A 6 5.80 -4.76 -0.71
C PHE A 6 6.51 -5.12 0.60
N THR A 7 7.62 -4.47 0.91
CA THR A 7 8.12 -4.46 2.29
C THR A 7 7.24 -3.57 3.17
N VAL A 8 7.28 -3.78 4.49
CA VAL A 8 6.58 -2.93 5.47
C VAL A 8 6.96 -1.45 5.30
N GLY A 9 8.25 -1.17 5.08
CA GLY A 9 8.77 0.20 4.90
C GLY A 9 8.26 0.87 3.62
N GLU A 10 8.22 0.13 2.50
CA GLU A 10 7.66 0.66 1.24
C GLU A 10 6.18 0.99 1.37
N LEU A 11 5.41 0.11 2.03
CA LEU A 11 3.99 0.33 2.24
C LEU A 11 3.73 1.50 3.17
N ALA A 12 4.47 1.61 4.28
CA ALA A 12 4.36 2.73 5.21
C ALA A 12 4.70 4.07 4.52
N ALA A 13 5.76 4.11 3.73
CA ALA A 13 6.16 5.30 2.97
C ALA A 13 5.11 5.70 1.92
N LEU A 14 4.43 4.72 1.30
CA LEU A 14 3.32 4.99 0.39
C LEU A 14 2.12 5.57 1.14
N MET A 15 1.74 4.98 2.28
CA MET A 15 0.61 5.43 3.10
C MET A 15 0.78 6.86 3.65
N GLU A 16 2.02 7.29 3.91
CA GLU A 16 2.30 8.68 4.33
C GLU A 16 2.07 9.72 3.23
N ARG A 17 2.11 9.30 1.96
CA ARG A 17 1.96 10.21 0.81
C ARG A 17 0.52 10.36 0.35
N VAL A 18 -0.31 9.36 0.62
CA VAL A 18 -1.73 9.34 0.28
C VAL A 18 -2.49 10.27 1.24
N LYS A 19 -3.37 11.12 0.70
CA LYS A 19 -4.09 12.13 1.50
C LYS A 19 -5.60 11.91 1.58
N GLY A 20 -6.19 11.22 0.62
CA GLY A 20 -7.62 10.95 0.56
C GLY A 20 -8.04 9.68 1.29
N ASN A 21 -9.31 9.31 1.10
CA ASN A 21 -9.88 8.11 1.71
C ASN A 21 -9.36 6.87 1.00
N VAL A 22 -8.55 6.11 1.73
CA VAL A 22 -8.12 4.77 1.32
C VAL A 22 -8.58 3.77 2.36
N ALA A 23 -8.99 2.61 1.89
CA ALA A 23 -9.29 1.45 2.72
C ALA A 23 -8.47 0.24 2.27
N LEU A 24 -7.99 -0.53 3.25
CA LEU A 24 -7.47 -1.88 3.04
C LEU A 24 -8.66 -2.83 2.88
N ILE A 25 -8.67 -3.61 1.81
CA ILE A 25 -9.61 -4.71 1.61
C ILE A 25 -8.97 -5.97 2.20
N MET A 26 -9.64 -6.52 3.20
CA MET A 26 -9.27 -7.76 3.86
C MET A 26 -9.69 -8.97 3.02
N GLU A 27 -9.16 -10.16 3.32
CA GLU A 27 -9.48 -11.40 2.59
C GLU A 27 -10.97 -11.78 2.67
N ASP A 28 -11.64 -11.40 3.76
CA ASP A 28 -13.08 -11.59 3.97
C ASP A 28 -13.95 -10.54 3.24
N GLY A 29 -13.33 -9.62 2.49
CA GLY A 29 -13.99 -8.55 1.76
C GLY A 29 -14.33 -7.31 2.60
N VAL A 30 -13.99 -7.30 3.89
CA VAL A 30 -14.20 -6.13 4.76
C VAL A 30 -13.23 -5.01 4.38
N ALA A 31 -13.77 -3.80 4.24
CA ALA A 31 -12.98 -2.60 3.98
C ALA A 31 -12.62 -1.91 5.29
N PHE A 32 -11.33 -1.84 5.60
CA PHE A 32 -10.78 -1.16 6.76
C PHE A 32 -10.18 0.19 6.36
N ALA A 33 -10.76 1.30 6.81
CA ALA A 33 -10.25 2.64 6.48
C ALA A 33 -8.88 2.91 7.12
N ILE A 34 -7.95 3.45 6.33
CA ILE A 34 -6.56 3.74 6.73
C ILE A 34 -6.26 5.25 6.70
N ASN A 35 -7.24 6.04 7.14
CA ASN A 35 -7.24 7.50 7.10
C ASN A 35 -6.48 8.17 8.27
N SER A 36 -6.11 7.41 9.30
CA SER A 36 -5.36 7.90 10.47
C SER A 36 -4.07 7.12 10.68
N LYS A 37 -3.05 7.75 11.27
CA LYS A 37 -1.77 7.06 11.55
C LYS A 37 -1.94 5.79 12.38
N LEU A 38 -2.86 5.81 13.35
CA LEU A 38 -3.20 4.64 14.16
C LEU A 38 -3.80 3.52 13.32
N SER A 39 -4.76 3.83 12.45
CA SER A 39 -5.35 2.86 11.52
C SER A 39 -4.32 2.29 10.55
N GLN A 40 -3.39 3.12 10.06
CA GLN A 40 -2.29 2.66 9.20
C GLN A 40 -1.35 1.70 9.93
N LEU A 41 -0.97 2.00 11.18
CA LEU A 41 -0.15 1.12 12.01
C LEU A 41 -0.87 -0.21 12.31
N TYR A 42 -2.17 -0.15 12.59
CA TYR A 42 -2.97 -1.35 12.81
C TYR A 42 -3.04 -2.21 11.55
N ALA A 43 -3.31 -1.61 10.38
CA ALA A 43 -3.30 -2.30 9.10
C ALA A 43 -1.94 -2.95 8.80
N LEU A 44 -0.84 -2.23 9.01
CA LEU A 44 0.52 -2.78 8.85
C LEU A 44 0.75 -3.99 9.77
N ARG A 45 0.34 -3.89 11.04
CA ARG A 45 0.46 -5.00 11.99
C ARG A 45 -0.36 -6.22 11.55
N MET A 46 -1.59 -6.03 11.07
CA MET A 46 -2.42 -7.13 10.57
C MET A 46 -1.76 -7.81 9.38
N LEU A 47 -1.29 -7.03 8.40
CA LEU A 47 -0.63 -7.55 7.21
C LEU A 47 0.67 -8.28 7.54
N MET A 48 1.45 -7.79 8.51
CA MET A 48 2.66 -8.46 8.98
C MET A 48 2.37 -9.82 9.61
N ASN A 49 1.29 -9.95 10.39
CA ASN A 49 0.91 -11.23 10.99
C ASN A 49 0.51 -12.29 9.93
N GLN A 50 0.09 -11.84 8.74
CA GLN A 50 -0.33 -12.69 7.63
C GLN A 50 0.80 -13.02 6.66
N SER A 51 1.98 -12.41 6.82
CA SER A 51 3.09 -12.49 5.87
C SER A 51 4.33 -13.13 6.52
N PRO A 52 4.49 -14.46 6.42
CA PRO A 52 5.65 -15.17 6.99
C PRO A 52 6.98 -14.79 6.32
N ASP A 53 6.94 -14.38 5.05
CA ASP A 53 8.14 -14.11 4.24
C ASP A 53 8.58 -12.63 4.28
N GLY A 54 7.91 -11.80 5.10
CA GLY A 54 8.21 -10.37 5.24
C GLY A 54 7.70 -9.47 4.09
N TYR A 55 7.00 -10.03 3.10
CA TYR A 55 6.42 -9.32 1.96
C TYR A 55 4.89 -9.24 2.01
N LEU A 56 4.38 -8.03 1.99
CA LEU A 56 2.96 -7.71 2.04
C LEU A 56 2.38 -7.60 0.62
N SER A 57 1.16 -8.11 0.42
CA SER A 57 0.42 -7.92 -0.83
C SER A 57 -1.00 -7.38 -0.58
N PRO A 58 -1.12 -6.14 -0.05
CA PRO A 58 -2.41 -5.59 0.36
C PRO A 58 -3.28 -5.23 -0.84
N GLU A 59 -4.58 -5.35 -0.66
CA GLU A 59 -5.55 -4.82 -1.61
C GLU A 59 -6.12 -3.50 -1.10
N LEU A 60 -6.04 -2.44 -1.90
CA LEU A 60 -6.48 -1.10 -1.51
C LEU A 60 -7.69 -0.65 -2.32
N ARG A 61 -8.71 -0.12 -1.65
CA ARG A 61 -9.74 0.71 -2.27
C ARG A 61 -9.31 2.16 -2.11
N VAL A 62 -9.10 2.83 -3.24
CA VAL A 62 -8.68 4.23 -3.33
C VAL A 62 -9.82 5.00 -3.99
N GLU A 63 -10.38 5.98 -3.28
CA GLU A 63 -11.51 6.77 -3.80
C GLU A 63 -11.04 8.00 -4.58
N ASP A 64 -9.96 8.64 -4.14
CA ASP A 64 -9.43 9.86 -4.78
C ASP A 64 -8.61 9.50 -6.03
N PRO A 65 -8.94 10.04 -7.22
CA PRO A 65 -8.15 9.85 -8.43
C PRO A 65 -6.68 10.28 -8.30
N LYS A 66 -6.39 11.34 -7.53
CA LYS A 66 -5.02 11.85 -7.33
C LYS A 66 -4.17 10.87 -6.53
N ASP A 67 -4.74 10.24 -5.51
CA ASP A 67 -4.05 9.21 -4.75
C ASP A 67 -3.80 7.97 -5.60
N ARG A 68 -4.73 7.65 -6.50
CA ARG A 68 -4.53 6.56 -7.46
C ARG A 68 -3.36 6.84 -8.39
N GLU A 69 -3.26 8.05 -8.94
CA GLU A 69 -2.12 8.48 -9.75
C GLU A 69 -0.81 8.47 -8.96
N LEU A 70 -0.84 8.91 -7.70
CA LEU A 70 0.30 8.86 -6.80
C LEU A 70 0.78 7.41 -6.58
N ILE A 71 -0.14 6.48 -6.33
CA ILE A 71 0.21 5.06 -6.17
C ILE A 71 0.78 4.49 -7.47
N LEU A 72 0.19 4.82 -8.62
CA LEU A 72 0.70 4.36 -9.92
C LEU A 72 2.10 4.92 -10.21
N SER A 73 2.34 6.20 -9.98
CA SER A 73 3.66 6.82 -10.15
C SER A 73 4.70 6.20 -9.23
N TYR A 74 4.33 5.90 -7.97
CA TYR A 74 5.19 5.19 -7.04
C TYR A 74 5.55 3.79 -7.55
N LEU A 75 4.57 3.05 -8.06
CA LEU A 75 4.80 1.72 -8.65
C LEU A 75 5.72 1.80 -9.88
N MET A 76 5.54 2.79 -10.75
CA MET A 76 6.41 2.98 -11.91
C MET A 76 7.85 3.32 -11.49
N GLN A 77 8.04 4.18 -10.49
CA GLN A 77 9.36 4.48 -9.94
C GLN A 77 10.01 3.26 -9.28
N ARG A 78 9.22 2.41 -8.62
CA ARG A 78 9.69 1.16 -8.04
C ARG A 78 10.16 0.20 -9.13
N CYS A 79 9.33 0.00 -10.16
CA CYS A 79 9.67 -0.85 -11.30
C CYS A 79 10.91 -0.35 -12.04
N SER A 80 11.05 0.97 -12.28
CA SER A 80 12.20 1.52 -12.98
C SER A 80 13.51 1.35 -12.23
N ARG A 81 13.48 1.44 -10.88
CA ARG A 81 14.65 1.17 -10.03
C ARG A 81 15.06 -0.29 -10.07
N VAL A 82 14.10 -1.21 -10.08
CA VAL A 82 14.38 -2.66 -10.13
C VAL A 82 14.82 -3.11 -11.52
N SER A 83 14.25 -2.53 -12.58
CA SER A 83 14.59 -2.88 -13.96
C SER A 83 15.88 -2.23 -14.46
N GLY A 84 16.42 -1.23 -13.76
CA GLY A 84 17.61 -0.47 -14.18
C GLY A 84 17.34 0.54 -15.30
N TRP A 85 16.08 0.82 -15.63
CA TRP A 85 15.70 1.74 -16.71
C TRP A 85 15.79 3.21 -16.32
N ALA A 86 15.80 3.51 -15.02
CA ALA A 86 16.04 4.86 -14.51
C ALA A 86 17.44 4.87 -13.88
N SER A 87 18.44 5.24 -14.67
CA SER A 87 19.78 5.65 -14.18
C SER A 87 19.76 7.11 -13.76
#